data_AF-A0AA37BEX7-F1
#
_entry.id   AF-A0AA37BEX7-F1
#
_cell.length_a   1.000
_cell.length_b   1.000
_cell.length_c   1.000
_cell.angle_alpha   90.00
_cell.angle_beta   90.00
_cell.angle_gamma   90.00
#
_symmetry.space_group_name_H-M   'P 1'
#
loop_
_entity.id
_entity.type
_entity.pdbx_description
1 polymer ?
#
loop_
_entity_poly.entity_id
_entity_poly.type
_entity_poly.pdbx_seq_one_letter_code
_entity_poly.pdbx_strand_id
1 'polypeptide(L)'
;MRSVHPNGGGFAVTDDPDGVIDVFLGCAVSLGGVSGRPLSVEFAERFSPEGSGMRFPVFVAYRAEEPDDVPEEFDDQVRAEVGVKELWVLTDLWPGQMPRSAVIEGPELRHLLGEVLELRSSWTRPQQG
;
A
#
# COMPACT_ATOMS: atom_id res chain seq x y z
N MET A 1 14.45 0.10 -4.73
CA MET A 1 13.01 0.08 -5.07
C MET A 1 12.55 -1.33 -4.81
N ARG A 2 11.55 -1.47 -3.95
CA ARG A 2 11.02 -2.77 -3.53
C ARG A 2 10.24 -3.42 -4.67
N SER A 3 10.01 -4.73 -4.56
CA SER A 3 9.34 -5.56 -5.58
C SER A 3 8.37 -6.54 -4.93
N VAL A 4 7.33 -6.91 -5.66
CA VAL A 4 6.26 -7.79 -5.21
C VAL A 4 6.45 -9.21 -5.78
N HIS A 5 6.30 -10.20 -4.91
CA HIS A 5 6.33 -11.61 -5.26
C HIS A 5 5.06 -12.35 -4.78
N PRO A 6 4.59 -13.36 -5.52
CA PRO A 6 3.57 -14.29 -5.03
C PRO A 6 3.98 -14.96 -3.72
N ASN A 7 3.08 -15.00 -2.72
CA ASN A 7 3.33 -15.74 -1.48
C ASN A 7 2.07 -16.43 -0.95
N GLY A 8 1.93 -17.74 -1.21
CA GLY A 8 0.98 -18.61 -0.49
C GLY A 8 -0.49 -18.15 -0.45
N GLY A 9 -0.95 -17.37 -1.43
CA GLY A 9 -2.30 -16.79 -1.47
C GLY A 9 -2.36 -15.27 -1.27
N GLY A 10 -1.23 -14.64 -0.97
CA GLY A 10 -1.06 -13.18 -0.89
C GLY A 10 0.18 -12.70 -1.64
N PHE A 11 0.76 -11.62 -1.13
CA PHE A 11 1.93 -10.94 -1.69
C PHE A 11 3.03 -10.90 -0.64
N ALA A 12 4.28 -10.90 -1.09
CA ALA A 12 5.46 -10.61 -0.29
C ALA A 12 6.28 -9.51 -0.98
N VAL A 13 6.77 -8.55 -0.23
CA VAL A 13 7.51 -7.38 -0.70
C VAL A 13 8.94 -7.48 -0.20
N THR A 14 9.90 -7.24 -1.09
CA THR A 14 11.32 -7.17 -0.73
C THR A 14 11.56 -6.00 0.23
N ASP A 15 12.45 -6.17 1.19
CA ASP A 15 12.81 -5.15 2.19
C ASP A 15 11.61 -4.57 2.97
N ASP A 16 10.60 -5.40 3.28
CA ASP A 16 9.49 -5.09 4.19
C ASP A 16 9.58 -5.93 5.49
N PRO A 17 10.51 -5.60 6.41
CA PRO A 17 10.79 -6.43 7.58
C PRO A 17 9.60 -6.59 8.54
N ASP A 18 8.72 -5.60 8.58
CA ASP A 18 7.52 -5.61 9.43
C ASP A 18 6.28 -6.16 8.69
N GLY A 19 6.37 -6.39 7.37
CA GLY A 19 5.28 -6.92 6.55
C GLY A 19 4.10 -5.96 6.39
N VAL A 20 4.28 -4.66 6.67
CA VAL A 20 3.17 -3.69 6.64
C VAL A 20 2.73 -3.42 5.20
N ILE A 21 3.67 -3.38 4.25
CA ILE A 21 3.36 -3.21 2.84
C ILE A 21 2.73 -4.48 2.26
N ASP A 22 3.16 -5.67 2.69
CA ASP A 22 2.50 -6.94 2.33
C ASP A 22 1.01 -6.93 2.68
N VAL A 23 0.70 -6.56 3.93
CA VAL A 23 -0.67 -6.45 4.42
C VAL A 23 -1.44 -5.38 3.65
N PHE A 24 -0.82 -4.21 3.41
CA PHE A 24 -1.40 -3.15 2.59
C PHE A 24 -1.85 -3.67 1.22
N LEU A 25 -0.99 -4.38 0.49
CA LEU A 25 -1.32 -4.88 -0.86
C LEU A 25 -2.49 -5.87 -0.83
N GLY A 26 -2.55 -6.74 0.18
CA GLY A 26 -3.68 -7.64 0.41
C GLY A 26 -4.99 -6.88 0.67
N CYS A 27 -4.95 -5.85 1.52
CA CYS A 27 -6.09 -4.98 1.78
C CYS A 27 -6.51 -4.19 0.53
N ALA A 28 -5.57 -3.61 -0.21
CA ALA A 28 -5.84 -2.81 -1.39
C ALA A 28 -6.58 -3.64 -2.45
N VAL A 29 -6.16 -4.88 -2.67
CA VAL A 29 -6.85 -5.81 -3.59
C VAL A 29 -8.29 -6.11 -3.18
N SER A 30 -8.63 -6.00 -1.89
CA SER A 30 -9.99 -6.19 -1.40
C SER A 30 -10.91 -5.02 -1.75
N LEU A 31 -10.37 -3.84 -2.10
CA LEU A 31 -11.16 -2.67 -2.53
C LEU A 31 -12.02 -2.95 -3.76
N GLY A 32 -11.53 -3.76 -4.71
CA GLY A 32 -12.30 -4.14 -5.90
C GLY A 32 -13.54 -4.96 -5.54
N GLY A 33 -13.45 -5.81 -4.51
CA GLY A 33 -14.59 -6.56 -4.01
C GLY A 33 -15.63 -5.69 -3.28
N VAL A 34 -15.18 -4.64 -2.60
CA VAL A 34 -16.05 -3.71 -1.86
C VAL A 34 -16.73 -2.70 -2.80
N SER A 35 -15.98 -2.15 -3.75
CA SER A 35 -16.47 -1.12 -4.69
C SER A 35 -17.22 -1.69 -5.90
N GLY A 36 -16.95 -2.95 -6.27
CA GLY A 36 -17.41 -3.55 -7.52
C GLY A 36 -16.72 -2.98 -8.77
N ARG A 37 -15.69 -2.14 -8.61
CA ARG A 37 -14.97 -1.48 -9.69
C ARG A 37 -13.67 -2.23 -10.04
N PRO A 38 -13.16 -2.11 -11.28
CA PRO A 38 -11.86 -2.66 -11.63
C PRO A 38 -10.75 -2.12 -10.71
N LEU A 39 -9.87 -3.00 -10.23
CA LEU A 39 -8.78 -2.61 -9.33
C LEU A 39 -7.87 -1.54 -9.90
N SER A 40 -7.63 -1.56 -11.22
CA SER A 40 -6.84 -0.52 -11.88
C SER A 40 -7.43 0.88 -11.73
N VAL A 41 -8.77 0.99 -11.76
CA VAL A 41 -9.48 2.25 -11.58
C VAL A 41 -9.47 2.66 -10.10
N GLU A 42 -9.76 1.72 -9.19
CA GLU A 42 -9.69 1.98 -7.74
C GLU A 42 -8.29 2.45 -7.31
N PHE A 43 -7.24 1.79 -7.79
CA PHE A 43 -5.87 2.16 -7.45
C PHE A 43 -5.50 3.53 -8.00
N ALA A 44 -5.86 3.82 -9.25
CA ALA A 44 -5.57 5.09 -9.89
C ALA A 44 -6.27 6.27 -9.19
N GLU A 45 -7.49 6.09 -8.67
CA GLU A 45 -8.22 7.17 -7.99
C GLU A 45 -7.84 7.34 -6.52
N ARG A 46 -7.62 6.23 -5.80
CA ARG A 46 -7.34 6.29 -4.36
C ARG A 46 -5.90 6.65 -4.04
N PHE A 47 -4.97 6.24 -4.89
CA PHE A 47 -3.53 6.41 -4.68
C PHE A 47 -2.88 7.33 -5.74
N SER A 48 -3.69 8.17 -6.39
CA SER A 48 -3.18 9.37 -7.05
C SER A 48 -2.66 10.37 -6.02
N PRO A 49 -1.87 11.37 -6.42
CA PRO A 49 -1.41 12.40 -5.49
C PRO A 49 -2.54 13.07 -4.71
N GLU A 50 -3.71 13.28 -5.32
CA GLU A 50 -4.91 13.87 -4.70
C GLU A 50 -5.88 12.82 -4.14
N GLY A 51 -5.46 11.55 -4.13
CA GLY A 51 -6.28 10.42 -3.75
C GLY A 51 -6.53 10.36 -2.24
N SER A 52 -7.69 9.82 -1.88
CA SER A 52 -8.12 9.69 -0.48
C SER A 52 -7.51 8.49 0.26
N GLY A 53 -6.73 7.67 -0.42
CA GLY A 53 -6.14 6.45 0.13
C GLY A 53 -7.17 5.37 0.48
N MET A 54 -6.92 4.69 1.58
CA MET A 54 -7.69 3.54 2.03
C MET A 54 -7.92 3.60 3.53
N ARG A 55 -9.16 3.31 3.95
CA ARG A 55 -9.53 3.18 5.35
C ARG A 55 -10.36 1.91 5.53
N PHE A 56 -9.80 0.97 6.28
CA PHE A 56 -10.45 -0.24 6.75
C PHE A 56 -10.39 -0.33 8.28
N PRO A 57 -11.22 -1.17 8.91
CA PRO A 57 -11.15 -1.38 10.37
C PRO A 57 -9.77 -1.84 10.86
N VAL A 58 -9.01 -2.54 10.01
CA VAL A 58 -7.71 -3.15 10.35
C VAL A 58 -6.52 -2.50 9.63
N PHE A 59 -6.76 -1.49 8.79
CA PHE A 59 -5.67 -0.87 8.02
C PHE A 59 -6.03 0.54 7.57
N VAL A 60 -5.07 1.45 7.60
CA VAL A 60 -5.19 2.77 6.97
C VAL A 60 -4.00 3.06 6.07
N ALA A 61 -4.26 3.71 4.95
CA ALA A 61 -3.25 4.24 4.05
C ALA A 61 -3.67 5.66 3.66
N TYR A 62 -2.80 6.64 3.90
CA TYR A 62 -3.06 8.05 3.62
C TYR A 62 -1.78 8.76 3.19
N ARG A 63 -1.94 9.86 2.43
CA ARG A 63 -0.82 10.74 2.08
C ARG A 63 -0.50 11.63 3.28
N ALA A 64 0.77 11.75 3.64
CA ALA A 64 1.23 12.75 4.61
C ALA A 64 1.24 14.12 3.93
N GLU A 65 0.44 15.05 4.44
CA GLU A 65 0.35 16.43 3.94
C GLU A 65 1.16 17.39 4.82
N GLU A 66 1.25 17.07 6.12
CA GLU A 66 2.01 17.80 7.12
C GLU A 66 3.01 16.87 7.83
N PRO A 67 4.15 17.38 8.33
CA PRO A 67 5.13 16.56 9.06
C PRO A 67 4.54 15.74 10.22
N ASP A 68 3.49 16.27 10.86
CA ASP A 68 2.80 15.64 11.99
C ASP A 68 1.88 14.48 11.58
N ASP A 69 1.62 14.31 10.27
CA ASP A 69 0.90 13.15 9.75
C ASP A 69 1.75 11.87 9.77
N VAL A 70 3.08 12.02 9.82
CA VAL A 70 4.03 10.91 9.92
C VAL A 70 4.09 10.42 11.37
N PRO A 71 3.97 9.11 11.63
CA PRO A 71 4.03 8.56 12.99
C PRO A 71 5.34 8.91 13.74
N GLU A 72 5.27 8.96 15.08
CA GLU A 72 6.38 9.36 15.97
C GLU A 72 7.57 8.39 15.98
N GLU A 73 7.35 7.15 15.57
CA GLU A 73 8.43 6.17 15.43
C GLU A 73 9.40 6.46 14.26
N PHE A 74 9.01 7.31 13.30
CA PHE A 74 9.89 7.74 12.21
C PHE A 74 10.66 9.00 12.57
N ASP A 75 11.91 9.07 12.12
CA ASP A 75 12.82 10.16 12.45
C ASP A 75 12.44 11.51 11.81
N ASP A 76 13.09 12.57 12.31
CA ASP A 76 12.93 13.94 11.81
C ASP A 76 13.33 14.07 10.33
N GLN A 77 14.16 13.18 9.79
CA GLN A 77 14.55 13.21 8.39
C GLN A 77 13.36 12.83 7.50
N VAL A 78 12.61 11.78 7.82
CA VAL A 78 11.40 11.41 7.08
C VAL A 78 10.36 12.53 7.16
N ARG A 79 10.17 13.11 8.34
CA ARG A 79 9.23 14.23 8.56
C ARG A 79 9.60 15.47 7.73
N ALA A 80 10.89 15.77 7.61
CA ALA A 80 11.40 16.89 6.81
C ALA A 80 11.22 16.70 5.30
N GLU A 81 11.01 15.46 4.83
CA GLU A 81 10.71 15.17 3.43
C GLU A 81 9.25 15.43 3.07
N VAL A 82 8.34 15.58 4.04
CA VAL A 82 6.95 15.96 3.79
C VAL A 82 6.89 17.34 3.14
N GLY A 83 6.12 17.45 2.06
CA GLY A 83 6.04 18.66 1.23
C GLY A 83 7.16 18.81 0.18
N VAL A 84 8.23 18.02 0.29
CA VAL A 84 9.26 17.88 -0.76
C VAL A 84 8.97 16.65 -1.63
N LYS A 85 8.54 15.56 -0.98
CA LYS A 85 8.17 14.30 -1.61
C LYS A 85 6.70 13.98 -1.36
N GLU A 86 6.12 13.19 -2.25
CA GLU A 86 4.84 12.56 -2.02
C GLU A 86 5.06 11.34 -1.11
N LEU A 87 4.77 11.47 0.18
CA LEU A 87 4.89 10.39 1.15
C LEU A 87 3.53 9.82 1.51
N TRP A 88 3.47 8.49 1.58
CA TRP A 88 2.30 7.73 2.02
C TRP A 88 2.63 6.98 3.29
N VAL A 89 1.76 7.12 4.28
CA VAL A 89 1.80 6.38 5.53
C VAL A 89 0.83 5.21 5.43
N LEU A 90 1.36 4.01 5.67
CA LEU A 90 0.62 2.76 5.73
C LEU A 90 0.64 2.30 7.18
N THR A 91 -0.50 2.00 7.77
CA THR A 91 -0.58 1.57 9.17
C THR A 91 -1.48 0.36 9.31
N ASP A 92 -0.89 -0.71 9.81
CA ASP A 92 -1.57 -1.92 10.25
C ASP A 92 -2.21 -1.68 11.63
N LEU A 93 -3.52 -1.91 11.72
CA LEU A 93 -4.36 -1.68 12.89
C LEU A 93 -5.02 -2.98 13.39
N TRP A 94 -4.41 -4.15 13.15
CA TRP A 94 -4.95 -5.43 13.59
C TRP A 94 -5.29 -5.43 15.10
N PRO A 95 -6.55 -5.76 15.48
CA PRO A 95 -6.97 -5.76 16.87
C PRO A 95 -6.11 -6.68 17.75
N GLY A 96 -5.69 -6.17 18.90
CA GLY A 96 -4.86 -6.91 19.86
C GLY A 96 -3.37 -6.87 19.58
N GLN A 97 -2.93 -6.13 18.55
CA GLN A 97 -1.52 -5.87 18.26
C GLN A 97 -1.20 -4.39 18.43
N MET A 98 0.06 -4.06 18.71
CA MET A 98 0.52 -2.67 18.60
C MET A 98 0.48 -2.28 17.11
N PRO A 99 -0.02 -1.07 16.77
CA PRO A 99 0.03 -0.57 15.42
C PRO A 99 1.46 -0.59 14.88
N ARG A 100 1.59 -0.94 13.59
CA ARG A 100 2.87 -0.91 12.88
C ARG A 100 2.68 -0.11 11.62
N SER A 101 3.61 0.81 11.39
CA SER A 101 3.53 1.70 10.24
C SER A 101 4.72 1.51 9.31
N ALA A 102 4.51 1.87 8.05
CA ALA A 102 5.55 2.01 7.05
C ALA A 102 5.32 3.31 6.27
N VAL A 103 6.42 3.96 5.88
CA VAL A 103 6.38 5.11 4.97
C VAL A 103 6.90 4.69 3.60
N ILE A 104 6.23 5.14 2.56
CA ILE A 104 6.58 4.83 1.16
C ILE A 104 6.39 6.06 0.28
N GLU A 105 7.29 6.26 -0.68
CA GLU A 105 7.12 7.33 -1.66
C GLU A 105 5.98 6.97 -2.64
N GLY A 106 5.19 7.96 -3.04
CA GLY A 106 4.05 7.79 -3.94
C GLY A 106 4.37 7.08 -5.26
N PRO A 107 5.48 7.41 -5.95
CA PRO A 107 5.91 6.67 -7.13
C PRO A 107 6.17 5.18 -6.84
N GLU A 108 6.79 4.86 -5.70
CA GLU A 108 7.04 3.47 -5.30
C GLU A 108 5.73 2.75 -4.95
N LEU A 109 4.82 3.39 -4.21
CA LEU A 109 3.49 2.86 -3.91
C LEU A 109 2.74 2.48 -5.19
N ARG A 110 2.68 3.39 -6.17
CA ARG A 110 2.02 3.14 -7.44
C ARG A 110 2.71 2.05 -8.26
N HIS A 111 4.04 1.96 -8.19
CA HIS A 111 4.79 0.88 -8.80
C HIS A 111 4.39 -0.48 -8.22
N LEU A 112 4.38 -0.65 -6.90
CA LEU A 112 4.00 -1.90 -6.25
C LEU A 112 2.54 -2.30 -6.54
N LEU A 113 1.62 -1.34 -6.55
CA LEU A 113 0.22 -1.57 -6.96
C LEU A 113 0.12 -2.03 -8.42
N GLY A 114 0.97 -1.48 -9.30
CA GLY A 114 1.11 -1.92 -10.69
C GLY A 114 1.58 -3.38 -10.79
N GLU A 115 2.62 -3.75 -10.07
CA GLU A 115 3.11 -5.15 -10.04
C GLU A 115 2.03 -6.12 -9.56
N VAL A 116 1.24 -5.73 -8.54
CA VAL A 116 0.09 -6.52 -8.08
C VAL A 116 -0.95 -6.74 -9.17
N LEU A 117 -1.27 -5.71 -9.97
CA LEU A 117 -2.22 -5.83 -11.08
C LEU A 117 -1.69 -6.80 -12.17
N GLU A 118 -0.40 -6.73 -12.47
CA GLU A 118 0.25 -7.62 -13.43
C GLU A 118 0.26 -9.08 -12.95
N LEU A 119 0.65 -9.31 -11.70
CA LEU A 119 0.64 -10.63 -11.08
C LEU A 119 -0.76 -11.24 -11.07
N ARG A 120 -1.79 -10.48 -10.68
CA ARG A 120 -3.18 -10.96 -10.67
C ARG A 120 -3.69 -11.28 -12.08
N SER A 121 -3.35 -10.46 -13.07
CA SER A 121 -3.71 -10.72 -14.47
C SER A 121 -3.10 -12.02 -14.98
N SER A 122 -1.88 -12.35 -14.53
CA SER A 122 -1.20 -13.60 -14.87
C SER A 122 -1.87 -14.84 -14.24
N TRP A 123 -2.41 -14.72 -13.02
CA TRP A 123 -3.10 -15.83 -12.33
C TRP A 123 -4.49 -16.13 -12.91
N THR A 124 -5.15 -15.13 -13.47
CA THR A 124 -6.49 -15.30 -14.10
C THR A 124 -6.44 -15.83 -15.53
N ARG A 125 -5.27 -15.94 -16.16
CA ARG A 125 -5.16 -16.65 -17.44
C ARG A 125 -5.18 -18.16 -17.18
N PRO A 126 -6.12 -18.94 -17.76
CA PRO A 126 -6.00 -20.38 -17.71
C PRO A 126 -4.65 -20.76 -18.35
N GLN A 127 -3.88 -21.62 -17.68
CA GLN A 127 -2.78 -22.31 -18.34
C GLN A 127 -3.40 -23.11 -19.49
N GLN A 128 -3.37 -22.54 -20.69
CA GLN A 128 -3.58 -23.31 -21.90
C GLN A 128 -2.26 -24.02 -22.18
N GLY A 129 -2.13 -25.19 -21.57
CA GLY A 129 -1.24 -26.26 -22.02
C GLY A 129 -1.97 -27.17 -22.99
#